data_AF-A0Y1R5-F1
#
_entry.id   AF-A0Y1R5-F1
#
_cell.length_a   1.000
_cell.length_b   1.000
_cell.length_c   1.000
_cell.angle_alpha   90.00
_cell.angle_beta   90.00
_cell.angle_gamma   90.00
#
_symmetry.space_group_name_H-M   'P 1'
#
loop_
_entity.id
_entity.type
_entity.pdbx_description
1 polymer ?
#
loop_
_entity_poly.entity_id
_entity_poly.type
_entity_poly.pdbx_seq_one_letter_code
_entity_poly.pdbx_strand_id
1 'polypeptide(L)'
;MKALHNTGQSSSATMMGGPRGITGLVLNGVKIDAGTGGSCDDSGENCDLGDNSGNWNIEALSQTTFSFGTDANNAHVQPDGTYHYHGMPEGFITMQGGNETTMTLIGWAADGFPIYARYGYSDSTDATSELVAMTGSYQHVTTVSTNRPSTDIYPLGTFAQDWEYVAGSGDLDECNGRIGVTPEFPDGIYHYYATDTYPFFQRCVKGEL
;
A
#
# COMPACT_ATOMS: atom_id res chain seq x y z
N MET A 1 21.31 13.99 4.79
CA MET A 1 21.77 12.74 5.43
C MET A 1 21.79 11.67 4.34
N LYS A 2 22.95 11.06 4.05
CA LYS A 2 22.97 9.84 3.24
C LYS A 2 22.49 8.73 4.17
N ALA A 3 21.27 8.22 3.97
CA ALA A 3 20.90 6.95 4.58
C ALA A 3 21.95 5.92 4.15
N LEU A 4 22.43 5.11 5.09
CA LEU A 4 23.20 3.91 4.78
C LEU A 4 22.26 3.03 3.96
N HIS A 5 22.42 3.03 2.64
CA HIS A 5 21.53 2.26 1.75
C HIS A 5 21.88 0.79 1.97
N ASN A 6 20.99 0.09 2.66
CA ASN A 6 21.02 -1.35 2.68
C ASN A 6 20.62 -1.82 1.28
N THR A 7 21.56 -2.40 0.54
CA THR A 7 21.32 -2.85 -0.84
C THR A 7 20.81 -4.29 -0.90
N GLY A 8 20.72 -4.98 0.25
CA GLY A 8 20.23 -6.34 0.32
C GLY A 8 18.71 -6.38 0.28
N GLN A 9 18.14 -6.73 -0.87
CA GLN A 9 16.75 -7.19 -0.95
C GLN A 9 16.71 -8.66 -0.50
N SER A 10 15.93 -8.93 0.54
CA SER A 10 15.56 -10.25 1.02
C SER A 10 14.63 -10.98 0.05
N SER A 11 14.80 -12.30 -0.06
CA SER A 11 13.85 -13.18 -0.75
C SER A 11 12.54 -13.38 0.02
N SER A 12 12.44 -12.87 1.24
CA SER A 12 11.29 -13.04 2.12
C SER A 12 10.67 -11.69 2.47
N ALA A 13 9.34 -11.61 2.34
CA ALA A 13 8.54 -10.47 2.76
C ALA A 13 8.30 -10.50 4.29
N THR A 14 8.43 -9.34 4.93
CA THR A 14 8.10 -9.14 6.35
C THR A 14 6.91 -8.21 6.48
N MET A 15 5.79 -8.70 7.02
CA MET A 15 4.58 -7.90 7.24
C MET A 15 4.83 -6.78 8.24
N MET A 16 4.41 -5.56 7.89
CA MET A 16 4.53 -4.35 8.72
C MET A 16 3.15 -3.70 8.89
N GLY A 17 3.10 -2.60 9.64
CA GLY A 17 1.88 -1.83 9.90
C GLY A 17 1.26 -2.15 11.26
N GLY A 18 0.56 -1.14 11.82
CA GLY A 18 -0.10 -1.25 13.11
C GLY A 18 0.87 -1.66 14.23
N PRO A 19 0.55 -2.68 15.04
CA PRO A 19 1.43 -3.14 16.13
C PRO A 19 2.82 -3.64 15.69
N ARG A 20 3.01 -3.93 14.39
CA ARG A 20 4.29 -4.41 13.84
C ARG A 20 5.27 -3.26 13.48
N GLY A 21 4.87 -2.02 13.72
CA GLY A 21 5.67 -0.82 13.40
C GLY A 21 5.24 -0.17 12.09
N ILE A 22 5.78 1.01 11.82
CA ILE A 22 5.43 1.78 10.62
C ILE A 22 5.93 1.08 9.34
N THR A 23 5.16 1.19 8.27
CA THR A 23 5.54 0.64 6.97
C THR A 23 6.48 1.59 6.20
N GLY A 24 6.33 2.89 6.42
CA GLY A 24 7.17 3.92 5.82
C GLY A 24 6.77 5.33 6.24
N LEU A 25 7.54 6.30 5.77
CA LEU A 25 7.30 7.73 5.96
C LEU A 25 7.27 8.41 4.60
N VAL A 26 6.23 9.20 4.36
CA VAL A 26 6.17 10.14 3.23
C VAL A 26 7.12 11.30 3.53
N LEU A 27 7.70 11.90 2.48
CA LEU A 27 8.69 12.99 2.59
C LEU A 27 8.17 14.25 3.30
N ASN A 28 6.85 14.39 3.50
CA ASN A 28 6.24 15.42 4.34
C ASN A 28 6.19 15.06 5.84
N GLY A 29 6.79 13.93 6.25
CA GLY A 29 6.88 13.48 7.63
C GLY A 29 5.67 12.68 8.14
N VAL A 30 4.66 12.44 7.30
CA VAL A 30 3.47 11.68 7.66
C VAL A 30 3.73 10.18 7.48
N LYS A 31 3.34 9.37 8.47
CA LYS A 31 3.50 7.92 8.43
C LYS A 31 2.50 7.25 7.50
N ILE A 32 2.91 6.10 6.97
CA ILE A 32 2.05 5.20 6.19
C ILE A 32 1.55 4.11 7.11
N ASP A 33 0.23 4.00 7.23
CA ASP A 33 -0.49 2.94 7.91
C ASP A 33 -1.60 2.47 6.97
N ALA A 34 -1.22 1.69 5.96
CA ALA A 34 -2.13 1.29 4.88
C ALA A 34 -3.33 0.46 5.38
N GLY A 35 -3.07 -0.49 6.28
CA GLY A 35 -4.11 -1.28 6.94
C GLY A 35 -4.84 -0.52 8.03
N THR A 36 -5.99 -1.04 8.45
CA THR A 36 -6.80 -0.45 9.52
C THR A 36 -6.75 -1.31 10.78
N GLY A 37 -7.18 -0.71 11.90
CA GLY A 37 -7.49 -1.46 13.11
C GLY A 37 -8.87 -2.11 13.08
N GLY A 38 -9.73 -1.79 12.10
CA GLY A 38 -11.12 -2.22 12.11
C GLY A 38 -11.30 -3.68 11.68
N SER A 39 -12.26 -4.35 12.30
CA SER A 39 -12.61 -5.72 11.96
C SER A 39 -14.08 -6.05 12.20
N CYS A 40 -14.54 -7.12 11.56
CA CYS A 40 -15.81 -7.78 11.84
C CYS A 40 -15.56 -9.23 12.30
N ASP A 41 -16.50 -9.76 13.10
CA ASP A 41 -16.59 -11.19 13.33
C ASP A 41 -17.19 -11.95 12.12
N ASP A 42 -17.29 -13.27 12.22
CA ASP A 42 -17.81 -14.14 11.14
C ASP A 42 -19.30 -13.91 10.85
N SER A 43 -20.06 -13.31 11.77
CA SER A 43 -21.47 -12.99 11.57
C SER A 43 -21.65 -11.74 10.71
N GLY A 44 -20.70 -10.81 10.78
CA GLY A 44 -20.82 -9.46 10.21
C GLY A 44 -21.77 -8.54 11.00
N GLU A 45 -22.37 -9.02 12.09
CA GLU A 45 -23.24 -8.19 12.94
C GLU A 45 -22.46 -7.39 13.97
N ASN A 46 -21.25 -7.85 14.30
CA ASN A 46 -20.33 -7.14 15.19
C ASN A 46 -19.10 -6.68 14.41
N CYS A 47 -19.12 -5.40 14.04
CA CYS A 47 -18.06 -4.72 13.33
C CYS A 47 -17.66 -3.46 14.09
N ASP A 48 -16.35 -3.26 14.28
CA ASP A 48 -15.78 -2.11 14.96
C ASP A 48 -14.60 -1.58 14.13
N LEU A 49 -14.48 -0.25 14.00
CA LEU A 49 -13.46 0.39 13.16
C LEU A 49 -12.11 0.60 13.85
N GLY A 50 -12.03 0.35 15.15
CA GLY A 50 -10.82 0.45 15.97
C GLY A 50 -10.40 -0.85 16.67
N ASP A 51 -11.27 -1.86 16.72
CA ASP A 51 -10.94 -3.18 17.27
C ASP A 51 -10.53 -4.17 16.17
N ASN A 52 -9.34 -4.75 16.33
CA ASN A 52 -8.75 -5.71 15.39
C ASN A 52 -8.92 -7.18 15.82
N SER A 53 -9.79 -7.45 16.79
CA SER A 53 -10.01 -8.77 17.36
C SER A 53 -10.84 -9.72 16.48
N GLY A 54 -11.56 -9.19 15.48
CA GLY A 54 -12.35 -9.94 14.52
C GLY A 54 -11.51 -10.65 13.45
N ASN A 55 -12.14 -11.59 12.74
CA ASN A 55 -11.48 -12.40 11.70
C ASN A 55 -11.37 -11.69 10.35
N TRP A 56 -12.16 -10.64 10.13
CA TRP A 56 -12.30 -9.95 8.85
C TRP A 56 -11.88 -8.49 8.99
N ASN A 57 -10.69 -8.15 8.52
CA ASN A 57 -10.13 -6.80 8.68
C ASN A 57 -10.69 -5.86 7.61
N ILE A 58 -11.24 -4.73 8.02
CA ILE A 58 -11.93 -3.81 7.12
C ILE A 58 -10.92 -2.92 6.40
N GLU A 59 -11.03 -2.80 5.08
CA GLU A 59 -10.19 -1.89 4.30
C GLU A 59 -10.71 -0.44 4.32
N ALA A 60 -9.80 0.53 4.35
CA ALA A 60 -10.17 1.94 4.37
C ALA A 60 -10.65 2.47 3.01
N LEU A 61 -10.11 1.95 1.90
CA LEU A 61 -10.22 2.59 0.58
C LEU A 61 -10.89 1.74 -0.51
N SER A 62 -10.87 0.40 -0.40
CA SER A 62 -11.43 -0.50 -1.44
C SER A 62 -12.93 -0.78 -1.29
N GLN A 63 -13.65 0.00 -0.49
CA GLN A 63 -15.02 -0.28 -0.10
C GLN A 63 -15.81 0.99 0.25
N THR A 64 -17.14 0.88 0.29
CA THR A 64 -18.06 2.01 0.56
C THR A 64 -19.03 1.76 1.73
N THR A 65 -18.93 0.62 2.41
CA THR A 65 -19.80 0.20 3.51
C THR A 65 -19.42 0.87 4.84
N PHE A 66 -18.13 1.01 5.12
CA PHE A 66 -17.60 1.60 6.35
C PHE A 66 -16.89 2.92 6.05
N SER A 67 -17.13 3.93 6.88
CA SER A 67 -16.47 5.23 6.74
C SER A 67 -15.37 5.38 7.78
N PHE A 68 -14.12 5.34 7.32
CA PHE A 68 -12.94 5.70 8.14
C PHE A 68 -12.67 7.21 8.19
N GLY A 69 -13.49 8.02 7.50
CA GLY A 69 -13.33 9.47 7.48
C GLY A 69 -12.06 9.93 6.77
N THR A 70 -11.58 9.17 5.79
CA THR A 70 -10.42 9.56 4.96
C THR A 70 -10.72 10.84 4.18
N ASP A 71 -9.76 11.75 4.17
CA ASP A 71 -9.82 12.97 3.37
C ASP A 71 -9.38 12.76 1.91
N ALA A 72 -9.30 13.85 1.14
CA ALA A 72 -8.92 13.83 -0.28
C ALA A 72 -7.48 13.36 -0.55
N ASN A 73 -6.67 13.13 0.48
CA ASN A 73 -5.32 12.55 0.40
C ASN A 73 -5.31 11.10 0.92
N ASN A 74 -6.46 10.45 1.05
CA ASN A 74 -6.58 9.06 1.51
C ASN A 74 -6.01 8.86 2.92
N ALA A 75 -6.20 9.84 3.79
CA ALA A 75 -5.64 9.90 5.14
C ALA A 75 -6.64 10.41 6.16
N HIS A 76 -6.37 10.15 7.44
CA HIS A 76 -7.12 10.77 8.54
C HIS A 76 -6.26 10.86 9.82
N VAL A 77 -6.82 11.49 10.86
CA VAL A 77 -6.21 11.55 12.19
C VAL A 77 -6.63 10.35 13.04
N GLN A 78 -5.68 9.80 13.81
CA GLN A 78 -5.97 8.84 14.87
C GLN A 78 -6.50 9.54 16.13
N PRO A 79 -7.09 8.81 17.10
CA PRO A 79 -7.55 9.39 18.37
C PRO A 79 -6.47 10.14 19.16
N ASP A 80 -5.20 9.77 18.98
CA ASP A 80 -4.04 10.45 19.59
C ASP A 80 -3.61 11.73 18.86
N GLY A 81 -4.29 12.08 17.76
CA GLY A 81 -4.01 13.24 16.91
C GLY A 81 -3.02 12.97 15.77
N THR A 82 -2.48 11.76 15.64
CA THR A 82 -1.51 11.44 14.59
C THR A 82 -2.19 11.29 13.23
N TYR A 83 -1.84 12.14 12.27
CA TYR A 83 -2.27 12.03 10.88
C TYR A 83 -1.47 10.93 10.15
N HIS A 84 -2.13 10.12 9.32
CA HIS A 84 -1.50 9.00 8.61
C HIS A 84 -2.21 8.68 7.29
N TYR A 85 -1.44 8.13 6.34
CA TYR A 85 -1.94 7.72 5.02
C TYR A 85 -2.36 6.26 4.99
N HIS A 86 -3.55 5.99 4.46
CA HIS A 86 -3.98 4.67 4.00
C HIS A 86 -3.66 4.44 2.51
N GLY A 87 -3.65 5.52 1.72
CA GLY A 87 -3.40 5.50 0.28
C GLY A 87 -2.73 6.78 -0.20
N MET A 88 -2.63 6.94 -1.52
CA MET A 88 -1.78 7.96 -2.12
C MET A 88 -2.02 9.39 -1.61
N PRO A 89 -0.96 10.14 -1.24
CA PRO A 89 -1.08 11.50 -0.73
C PRO A 89 -1.24 12.51 -1.88
N GLU A 90 -2.42 12.58 -2.49
CA GLU A 90 -2.68 13.30 -3.75
C GLU A 90 -2.18 14.76 -3.76
N GLY A 91 -2.46 15.52 -2.70
CA GLY A 91 -1.99 16.90 -2.57
C GLY A 91 -0.47 16.99 -2.50
N PHE A 92 0.19 16.05 -1.82
CA PHE A 92 1.65 16.00 -1.77
C PHE A 92 2.27 15.60 -3.11
N ILE A 93 1.68 14.63 -3.81
CA ILE A 93 2.10 14.22 -5.16
C ILE A 93 2.02 15.43 -6.10
N THR A 94 0.91 16.17 -6.05
CA THR A 94 0.72 17.40 -6.82
C THR A 94 1.79 18.46 -6.48
N MET A 95 2.09 18.64 -5.19
CA MET A 95 3.14 19.58 -4.75
C MET A 95 4.55 19.17 -5.23
N GLN A 96 4.82 17.88 -5.40
CA GLN A 96 6.07 17.37 -5.97
C GLN A 96 6.11 17.42 -7.50
N GLY A 97 5.03 17.90 -8.15
CA GLY A 97 4.93 17.95 -9.61
C GLY A 97 4.68 16.59 -10.26
N GLY A 98 4.21 15.60 -9.48
CA GLY A 98 3.92 14.27 -9.98
C GLY A 98 2.78 14.25 -10.98
N ASN A 99 2.99 13.56 -12.11
CA ASN A 99 2.03 13.41 -13.20
C ASN A 99 2.41 12.18 -14.05
N GLU A 100 1.64 11.90 -15.11
CA GLU A 100 1.83 10.72 -15.98
C GLU A 100 3.18 10.65 -16.70
N THR A 101 3.93 11.76 -16.76
CA THR A 101 5.27 11.84 -17.37
C THR A 101 6.39 12.02 -16.34
N THR A 102 6.08 11.99 -15.04
CA THR A 102 7.06 12.18 -13.95
C THR A 102 6.97 11.05 -12.92
N MET A 103 7.94 10.14 -12.91
CA MET A 103 8.11 9.17 -11.83
C MET A 103 8.51 9.91 -10.55
N THR A 104 7.67 9.84 -9.52
CA THR A 104 7.74 10.75 -8.37
C THR A 104 8.08 9.99 -7.09
N LEU A 105 9.27 10.25 -6.54
CA LEU A 105 9.64 9.76 -5.20
C LEU A 105 8.80 10.48 -4.13
N ILE A 106 8.04 9.73 -3.35
CA ILE A 106 7.17 10.29 -2.31
C ILE A 106 7.58 9.94 -0.90
N GLY A 107 8.40 8.92 -0.69
CA GLY A 107 8.73 8.47 0.66
C GLY A 107 9.78 7.37 0.70
N TRP A 108 10.02 6.89 1.91
CA TRP A 108 10.93 5.79 2.20
C TRP A 108 10.21 4.78 3.08
N ALA A 109 10.32 3.51 2.72
CA ALA A 109 9.84 2.41 3.53
C ALA A 109 10.74 2.20 4.76
N ALA A 110 10.22 1.50 5.76
CA ALA A 110 10.91 1.27 7.03
C ALA A 110 12.21 0.47 6.88
N ASP A 111 12.37 -0.29 5.78
CA ASP A 111 13.57 -1.04 5.42
C ASP A 111 14.58 -0.24 4.60
N GLY A 112 14.29 1.03 4.29
CA GLY A 112 15.18 1.96 3.61
C GLY A 112 15.05 1.99 2.09
N PHE A 113 14.13 1.24 1.48
CA PHE A 113 13.86 1.35 0.04
C PHE A 113 12.90 2.51 -0.28
N PRO A 114 13.05 3.13 -1.47
CA PRO A 114 12.22 4.27 -1.88
C PRO A 114 10.78 3.84 -2.22
N ILE A 115 9.86 4.79 -2.09
CA ILE A 115 8.45 4.63 -2.44
C ILE A 115 8.08 5.67 -3.51
N TYR A 116 7.57 5.21 -4.65
CA TYR A 116 7.15 6.06 -5.77
C TYR A 116 5.63 6.13 -5.89
N ALA A 117 5.09 7.25 -6.36
CA ALA A 117 3.66 7.40 -6.58
C ALA A 117 3.26 7.06 -8.02
N ARG A 118 2.29 6.16 -8.17
CA ARG A 118 1.43 5.91 -9.35
C ARG A 118 2.15 5.44 -10.61
N TYR A 119 3.14 6.17 -11.09
CA TYR A 119 3.76 5.97 -12.40
C TYR A 119 5.16 5.40 -12.29
N GLY A 120 5.43 4.37 -13.10
CA GLY A 120 6.73 3.73 -13.24
C GLY A 120 7.01 3.39 -14.70
N TYR A 121 8.28 3.17 -15.02
CA TYR A 121 8.71 2.75 -16.36
C TYR A 121 8.01 1.45 -16.80
N SER A 122 7.50 1.41 -18.03
CA SER A 122 6.86 0.23 -18.59
C SER A 122 7.83 -0.92 -18.78
N ASP A 123 9.09 -0.62 -19.12
CA ASP A 123 10.22 -1.53 -18.97
C ASP A 123 11.03 -1.12 -17.74
N SER A 124 10.98 -1.96 -16.69
CA SER A 124 11.70 -1.72 -15.44
C SER A 124 13.22 -1.54 -15.57
N THR A 125 13.81 -1.94 -16.70
CA THR A 125 15.25 -1.85 -16.96
C THR A 125 15.64 -0.71 -17.89
N ASP A 126 14.67 0.02 -18.44
CA ASP A 126 14.89 1.10 -19.41
C ASP A 126 14.25 2.42 -18.96
N ALA A 127 15.09 3.36 -18.52
CA ALA A 127 14.67 4.68 -18.07
C ALA A 127 14.19 5.60 -19.22
N THR A 128 14.27 5.13 -20.47
CA THR A 128 13.73 5.81 -21.65
C THR A 128 12.36 5.27 -22.08
N SER A 129 11.91 4.17 -21.47
CA SER A 129 10.56 3.65 -21.69
C SER A 129 9.50 4.63 -21.18
N GLU A 130 8.29 4.52 -21.71
CA GLU A 130 7.17 5.34 -21.24
C GLU A 130 6.82 5.03 -19.79
N LEU A 131 6.24 6.00 -19.10
CA LEU A 131 5.67 5.79 -17.78
C LEU A 131 4.23 5.32 -17.90
N VAL A 132 3.88 4.28 -17.13
CA VAL A 132 2.53 3.75 -17.05
C VAL A 132 2.09 3.68 -15.60
N ALA A 133 0.78 3.71 -15.37
CA ALA A 133 0.22 3.56 -14.03
C ALA A 133 0.48 2.13 -13.55
N MET A 134 1.25 1.99 -12.47
CA MET A 134 1.59 0.69 -11.89
C MET A 134 0.39 0.08 -11.18
N THR A 135 0.24 -1.22 -11.34
CA THR A 135 -0.84 -2.00 -10.73
C THR A 135 -0.28 -3.06 -9.78
N GLY A 136 -0.87 -3.16 -8.59
CA GLY A 136 -0.59 -4.26 -7.67
C GLY A 136 -1.04 -5.60 -8.26
N SER A 137 -0.31 -6.68 -7.96
CA SER A 137 -0.67 -8.03 -8.40
C SER A 137 -1.68 -8.70 -7.45
N TYR A 138 -2.80 -8.03 -7.19
CA TYR A 138 -3.85 -8.48 -6.29
C TYR A 138 -5.20 -8.57 -7.00
N GLN A 139 -5.97 -9.60 -6.67
CA GLN A 139 -7.30 -9.84 -7.20
C GLN A 139 -8.24 -10.24 -6.06
N HIS A 140 -9.55 -10.12 -6.28
CA HIS A 140 -10.49 -10.67 -5.33
C HIS A 140 -10.45 -12.20 -5.34
N VAL A 141 -10.59 -12.80 -4.17
CA VAL A 141 -10.74 -14.25 -4.01
C VAL A 141 -11.90 -14.78 -4.84
N THR A 142 -11.68 -15.91 -5.51
CA THR A 142 -12.72 -16.58 -6.30
C THR A 142 -13.59 -17.52 -5.46
N THR A 143 -13.04 -18.06 -4.37
CA THR A 143 -13.76 -18.92 -3.43
C THR A 143 -14.05 -18.16 -2.15
N VAL A 144 -15.30 -17.77 -1.96
CA VAL A 144 -15.75 -17.03 -0.77
C VAL A 144 -15.89 -17.99 0.41
N SER A 145 -15.22 -17.69 1.53
CA SER A 145 -15.34 -18.47 2.77
C SER A 145 -16.77 -18.47 3.30
N THR A 146 -17.24 -19.61 3.82
CA THR A 146 -18.56 -19.70 4.47
C THR A 146 -18.67 -18.92 5.77
N ASN A 147 -17.52 -18.60 6.39
CA ASN A 147 -17.45 -17.81 7.61
C ASN A 147 -17.28 -16.31 7.32
N ARG A 148 -17.22 -15.93 6.04
CA ARG A 148 -17.19 -14.53 5.65
C ARG A 148 -18.57 -13.91 5.88
N PRO A 149 -18.64 -12.68 6.42
CA PRO A 149 -19.84 -11.86 6.33
C PRO A 149 -20.41 -11.81 4.90
N SER A 150 -21.73 -11.69 4.78
CA SER A 150 -22.43 -11.78 3.49
C SER A 150 -21.86 -10.82 2.43
N THR A 151 -21.63 -11.31 1.22
CA THR A 151 -21.21 -10.48 0.07
C THR A 151 -22.28 -9.50 -0.40
N ASP A 152 -23.54 -9.74 -0.06
CA ASP A 152 -24.65 -8.84 -0.40
C ASP A 152 -24.64 -7.59 0.50
N ILE A 153 -24.13 -7.71 1.72
CA ILE A 153 -24.00 -6.61 2.69
C ILE A 153 -22.62 -5.96 2.57
N TYR A 154 -21.58 -6.80 2.46
CA TYR A 154 -20.18 -6.42 2.38
C TYR A 154 -19.60 -6.96 1.07
N PRO A 155 -19.63 -6.21 -0.04
CA PRO A 155 -19.06 -6.64 -1.31
C PRO A 155 -17.60 -7.09 -1.18
N LEU A 156 -17.11 -7.90 -2.11
CA LEU A 156 -15.68 -8.25 -2.14
C LEU A 156 -14.84 -6.98 -2.25
N GLY A 157 -13.79 -6.93 -1.43
CA GLY A 157 -12.93 -5.76 -1.26
C GLY A 157 -13.25 -4.97 0.01
N THR A 158 -14.35 -5.29 0.71
CA THR A 158 -14.61 -4.75 2.06
C THR A 158 -13.54 -5.20 3.05
N PHE A 159 -13.07 -6.44 2.94
CA PHE A 159 -12.09 -6.99 3.88
C PHE A 159 -10.74 -7.23 3.20
N ALA A 160 -9.65 -7.09 3.96
CA ALA A 160 -8.29 -7.39 3.49
C ALA A 160 -8.18 -8.84 2.98
N GLN A 161 -8.88 -9.76 3.64
CA GLN A 161 -8.97 -11.18 3.32
C GLN A 161 -9.71 -11.46 2.01
N ASP A 162 -10.41 -10.48 1.43
CA ASP A 162 -11.02 -10.62 0.11
C ASP A 162 -10.00 -10.53 -1.01
N TRP A 163 -8.78 -10.07 -0.72
CA TRP A 163 -7.71 -9.92 -1.69
C TRP A 163 -6.69 -11.04 -1.59
N GLU A 164 -6.35 -11.64 -2.73
CA GLU A 164 -5.26 -12.59 -2.85
C GLU A 164 -4.17 -12.06 -3.79
N TYR A 165 -2.92 -12.29 -3.42
CA TYR A 165 -1.78 -12.02 -4.29
C TYR A 165 -1.71 -13.07 -5.39
N VAL A 166 -1.65 -12.62 -6.65
CA VAL A 166 -1.55 -13.47 -7.83
C VAL A 166 -0.33 -13.03 -8.63
N ALA A 167 0.79 -13.73 -8.46
CA ALA A 167 2.05 -13.36 -9.09
C ALA A 167 1.91 -13.14 -10.62
N GLY A 168 2.32 -11.96 -11.08
CA GLY A 168 2.27 -11.56 -12.48
C GLY A 168 0.90 -11.12 -13.00
N SER A 169 -0.10 -10.95 -12.13
CA SER A 169 -1.40 -10.39 -12.53
C SER A 169 -1.36 -8.87 -12.73
N GLY A 170 -0.36 -8.20 -12.15
CA GLY A 170 -0.04 -6.78 -12.31
C GLY A 170 1.46 -6.57 -12.45
N ASP A 171 1.93 -5.36 -12.16
CA ASP A 171 3.32 -4.93 -12.36
C ASP A 171 4.23 -5.20 -11.14
N LEU A 172 3.61 -5.42 -9.98
CA LEU A 172 4.28 -5.35 -8.67
C LEU A 172 4.21 -6.68 -7.91
N ASP A 173 5.18 -6.90 -7.03
CA ASP A 173 5.28 -8.08 -6.18
C ASP A 173 4.33 -8.05 -4.97
N GLU A 174 4.43 -9.05 -4.09
CA GLU A 174 3.59 -9.21 -2.90
C GLU A 174 3.73 -8.08 -1.86
N CYS A 175 4.76 -7.24 -1.97
CA CYS A 175 4.89 -6.04 -1.15
C CYS A 175 4.61 -4.77 -1.95
N ASN A 176 3.94 -4.86 -3.10
CA ASN A 176 3.66 -3.71 -3.96
C ASN A 176 4.95 -2.99 -4.44
N GLY A 177 6.02 -3.75 -4.67
CA GLY A 177 7.28 -3.23 -5.20
C GLY A 177 7.82 -4.03 -6.38
N ARG A 178 8.95 -3.57 -6.92
CA ARG A 178 9.71 -4.26 -7.96
C ARG A 178 11.16 -3.77 -7.98
N ILE A 179 12.03 -4.51 -8.67
CA ILE A 179 13.37 -4.01 -9.03
C ILE A 179 13.25 -3.25 -10.34
N GLY A 180 13.87 -2.07 -10.41
CA GLY A 180 13.98 -1.34 -11.67
C GLY A 180 14.72 -0.02 -11.53
N VAL A 181 15.04 0.58 -12.66
CA VAL A 181 15.65 1.90 -12.75
C VAL A 181 14.68 2.98 -12.29
N THR A 182 15.22 4.02 -11.66
CA THR A 182 14.45 5.21 -11.22
C THR A 182 15.29 6.47 -11.46
N PRO A 183 14.71 7.68 -11.41
CA PRO A 183 15.47 8.91 -11.56
C PRO A 183 16.62 9.06 -10.55
N GLU A 184 16.42 8.62 -9.31
CA GLU A 184 17.42 8.68 -8.24
C GLU A 184 18.40 7.49 -8.25
N PHE A 185 17.97 6.36 -8.83
CA PHE A 185 18.72 5.10 -8.87
C PHE A 185 18.79 4.56 -10.31
N PRO A 186 19.63 5.17 -11.17
CA PRO A 186 19.70 4.81 -12.59
C PRO A 186 20.28 3.41 -12.85
N ASP A 187 21.02 2.85 -11.90
CA ASP A 187 21.54 1.47 -11.98
C ASP A 187 20.51 0.41 -11.52
N GLY A 188 19.32 0.86 -11.10
CA GLY A 188 18.27 0.02 -10.57
C GLY A 188 18.34 -0.20 -9.07
N ILE A 189 17.15 -0.26 -8.45
CA ILE A 189 16.98 -0.60 -7.03
C ILE A 189 15.63 -1.29 -6.84
N TYR A 190 15.50 -2.12 -5.80
CA TYR A 190 14.18 -2.50 -5.34
C TYR A 190 13.45 -1.27 -4.76
N HIS A 191 12.20 -1.08 -5.14
CA HIS A 191 11.40 0.06 -4.71
C HIS A 191 9.92 -0.29 -4.66
N TYR A 192 9.20 0.41 -3.80
CA TYR A 192 7.76 0.24 -3.62
C TYR A 192 6.98 1.27 -4.44
N TYR A 193 5.71 0.98 -4.66
CA TYR A 193 4.77 1.93 -5.22
C TYR A 193 3.59 2.18 -4.29
N ALA A 194 3.11 3.42 -4.32
CA ALA A 194 1.75 3.75 -3.97
C ALA A 194 0.90 3.73 -5.24
N THR A 195 -0.24 3.05 -5.22
CA THR A 195 -1.06 2.72 -6.41
C THR A 195 -2.52 3.12 -6.22
N ASP A 196 -3.25 3.30 -7.33
CA ASP A 196 -4.70 3.59 -7.31
C ASP A 196 -5.54 2.36 -6.94
N THR A 197 -4.94 1.17 -6.95
CA THR A 197 -5.58 -0.11 -6.60
C THR A 197 -4.93 -0.74 -5.37
N TYR A 198 -5.64 -1.70 -4.77
CA TYR A 198 -5.15 -2.46 -3.62
C TYR A 198 -3.75 -3.05 -3.91
N PRO A 199 -2.80 -2.96 -2.95
CA PRO A 199 -2.98 -2.57 -1.54
C PRO A 199 -2.86 -1.07 -1.23
N PHE A 200 -2.83 -0.22 -2.26
CA PHE A 200 -2.63 1.25 -2.24
C PHE A 200 -1.25 1.69 -1.76
N PHE A 201 -0.77 1.10 -0.68
CA PHE A 201 0.60 1.15 -0.16
C PHE A 201 1.02 -0.25 0.24
N GLN A 202 2.34 -0.48 0.33
CA GLN A 202 2.87 -1.77 0.75
C GLN A 202 2.38 -2.19 2.14
N ARG A 203 2.09 -3.49 2.30
CA ARG A 203 1.73 -4.12 3.59
C ARG A 203 2.90 -4.88 4.22
N CYS A 204 4.01 -5.00 3.49
CA CYS A 204 5.22 -5.66 3.91
C CYS A 204 6.46 -4.95 3.38
N VAL A 205 7.62 -5.37 3.89
CA VAL A 205 8.95 -4.91 3.48
C VAL A 205 9.83 -6.08 3.06
N LYS A 206 10.86 -5.81 2.23
CA LYS A 206 11.78 -6.79 1.65
C LYS A 206 13.25 -6.43 1.84
N GLY A 207 13.63 -5.44 2.63
CA GLY A 207 15.03 -5.23 3.01
C GLY A 207 15.53 -6.31 3.98
N GLU A 208 16.81 -6.64 3.88
CA GLU A 208 17.52 -7.48 4.85
C GLU A 208 17.68 -6.71 6.17
N LEU A 209 16.95 -7.09 7.23
CA LEU A 209 17.08 -6.44 8.54
C LEU A 209 18.36 -6.81 9.28
#